data_AF-A0A8T5R7C0-F1
#
_entry.id   AF-A0A8T5R7C0-F1
#
_cell.length_a   1.000
_cell.length_b   1.000
_cell.length_c   1.000
_cell.angle_alpha   90.00
_cell.angle_beta   90.00
_cell.angle_gamma   90.00
#
_symmetry.space_group_name_H-M   'P 1'
#
loop_
_entity.id
_entity.type
_entity.pdbx_description
1 polymer ?
#
loop_
_entity_poly.entity_id
_entity_poly.type
_entity_poly.pdbx_seq_one_letter_code
_entity_poly.pdbx_strand_id
1 'polypeptide(L)' 'MDNEVNSFDEKIILSSKREFTSEFARGYFEAEIIEKETQLSEYLNAYNAIREKDSINRQYIETLIYLLKSEIKGIQKMF' A
#
# COMPACT_ATOMS: atom_id res chain seq x y z
N MET A 1 31.16 15.15 33.99
CA MET A 1 30.55 16.10 33.03
C MET A 1 29.87 15.27 31.92
N ASP A 2 29.15 14.22 32.30
CA ASP A 2 28.91 13.08 31.40
C ASP A 2 27.44 12.90 30.99
N ASN A 3 26.54 13.75 31.50
CA ASN A 3 25.10 13.65 31.22
C ASN A 3 24.65 14.36 29.95
N GLU A 4 25.39 15.34 29.43
CA GLU A 4 24.97 16.08 28.23
C GLU A 4 25.33 15.36 26.93
N VAL A 5 26.51 14.72 26.88
CA VAL A 5 27.00 13.96 25.72
C VAL A 5 26.07 12.78 25.41
N ASN A 6 25.62 12.07 26.45
CA ASN A 6 24.72 10.93 26.32
C ASN A 6 23.35 11.32 25.70
N SER A 7 22.85 12.51 26.02
CA SER A 7 21.55 12.99 25.50
C SER A 7 21.57 13.38 24.02
N PHE A 8 22.74 13.77 23.50
CA PHE A 8 22.88 14.21 22.11
C PHE A 8 23.05 13.00 21.17
N ASP A 9 23.86 12.02 21.58
CA ASP A 9 24.03 10.78 20.85
C ASP A 9 22.74 9.94 20.81
N GLU A 10 21.99 9.88 21.92
CA GLU A 10 20.65 9.26 21.94
C GLU A 10 19.67 9.93 20.98
N LYS A 11 19.69 11.27 20.86
CA LYS A 11 18.83 11.99 19.90
C LYS A 11 19.18 11.67 18.45
N ILE A 12 20.47 11.53 18.12
CA ILE A 12 20.94 11.16 16.78
C ILE A 12 20.53 9.71 16.43
N ILE A 13 20.61 8.80 17.40
CA ILE A 13 20.18 7.40 17.22
C ILE A 13 18.65 7.31 17.08
N LEU A 14 17.89 8.11 17.85
CA LEU A 14 16.44 8.16 17.74
C LEU A 14 15.98 8.78 16.42
N SER A 15 16.69 9.80 15.92
CA SER A 15 16.39 10.41 14.62
C SER A 15 16.67 9.44 13.47
N SER A 16 17.80 8.73 13.50
CA SER A 16 18.15 7.76 12.46
C SER A 16 17.21 6.55 12.46
N LYS A 17 16.77 6.08 13.63
CA LYS A 17 15.76 5.03 13.74
C LYS A 17 14.41 5.47 13.17
N ARG A 18 13.99 6.71 13.44
CA ARG A 18 12.73 7.26 12.91
C ARG A 18 12.77 7.39 11.40
N GLU A 19 13.87 7.91 10.86
CA GLU A 19 14.10 8.05 9.41
C GLU A 19 14.09 6.67 8.73
N PHE A 20 14.84 5.71 9.25
CA PHE A 20 14.81 4.32 8.77
C PHE A 20 13.40 3.74 8.76
N THR A 21 12.66 3.90 9.87
CA THR A 21 11.29 3.35 9.98
C THR A 21 10.35 4.00 8.96
N SER A 22 10.51 5.30 8.72
CA SER A 22 9.71 6.05 7.74
C SER A 22 9.98 5.57 6.31
N GLU A 23 11.25 5.44 5.94
CA GLU A 23 11.65 4.96 4.61
C GLU A 23 11.25 3.50 4.38
N PHE A 24 11.41 2.65 5.41
CA PHE A 24 10.96 1.26 5.35
C PHE A 24 9.44 1.18 5.14
N ALA A 25 8.66 1.92 5.94
CA ALA A 25 7.20 1.93 5.81
C ALA A 25 6.78 2.38 4.42
N ARG A 26 7.38 3.47 3.92
CA ARG A 26 7.13 3.98 2.57
C ARG A 26 7.39 2.91 1.51
N GLY A 27 8.57 2.28 1.53
CA GLY A 27 8.92 1.24 0.56
C GLY A 27 7.99 0.02 0.63
N TYR A 28 7.59 -0.39 1.84
CA TYR A 28 6.62 -1.47 2.04
C TYR A 28 5.26 -1.13 1.39
N PHE A 29 4.75 0.07 1.63
CA PHE A 29 3.46 0.47 1.06
C PHE A 29 3.50 0.71 -0.44
N GLU A 30 4.61 1.22 -0.99
CA GLU A 30 4.82 1.31 -2.44
C GLU A 30 4.78 -0.09 -3.08
N ALA A 31 5.45 -1.08 -2.50
CA ALA A 31 5.41 -2.46 -2.97
C ALA A 31 3.99 -3.07 -2.90
N GLU A 32 3.29 -2.85 -1.79
CA GLU A 32 1.90 -3.31 -1.60
C GLU A 32 0.94 -2.70 -2.64
N ILE A 33 1.11 -1.41 -2.97
CA ILE A 33 0.33 -0.76 -4.04
C ILE A 33 0.58 -1.43 -5.39
N ILE A 34 1.85 -1.68 -5.74
CA ILE A 34 2.22 -2.31 -7.02
C ILE A 34 1.61 -3.71 -7.16
N GLU A 35 1.65 -4.51 -6.09
CA GLU A 35 1.05 -5.84 -6.08
C GLU A 35 -0.47 -5.77 -6.31
N LYS A 36 -1.15 -4.86 -5.61
CA LYS A 36 -2.60 -4.65 -5.78
C LYS A 36 -2.98 -4.09 -7.15
N GLU A 37 -2.17 -3.20 -7.72
CA GLU A 37 -2.39 -2.71 -9.09
C GLU A 37 -2.23 -3.81 -10.13
N THR A 38 -1.28 -4.73 -9.92
CA THR A 38 -1.10 -5.93 -10.76
C THR A 38 -2.35 -6.81 -10.70
N GLN A 39 -2.84 -7.14 -9.50
CA GLN A 39 -4.06 -7.91 -9.31
C GLN A 39 -5.30 -7.20 -9.89
N LEU A 40 -5.37 -5.87 -9.79
CA LEU A 40 -6.45 -5.07 -10.37
C LEU A 40 -6.48 -5.20 -11.90
N SER A 41 -5.30 -5.19 -12.54
CA SER A 41 -5.18 -5.40 -13.99
C SER A 41 -5.73 -6.77 -14.40
N GLU A 42 -5.42 -7.83 -13.65
CA GLU A 42 -5.95 -9.18 -13.90
C GLU A 42 -7.48 -9.22 -13.79
N TYR A 43 -8.06 -8.57 -12.77
CA TYR A 43 -9.51 -8.50 -12.61
C TYR A 43 -10.19 -7.69 -13.70
N LEU A 44 -9.59 -6.58 -14.14
CA LEU A 44 -10.10 -5.80 -15.28
C LEU A 44 -10.08 -6.63 -16.56
N ASN A 45 -9.02 -7.39 -16.80
CA ASN A 45 -8.93 -8.29 -17.95
C ASN A 45 -10.00 -9.38 -17.90
N ALA A 46 -10.19 -10.01 -16.74
CA ALA A 46 -11.24 -11.01 -16.54
C ALA A 46 -12.64 -10.43 -16.72
N TYR A 47 -12.91 -9.25 -16.17
CA TYR A 47 -14.19 -8.54 -16.34
C TYR A 47 -14.50 -8.26 -17.81
N ASN A 48 -13.50 -7.80 -18.57
CA ASN A 48 -13.64 -7.49 -19.99
C ASN A 48 -13.80 -8.73 -20.87
N ALA A 49 -13.29 -9.89 -20.44
CA ALA A 49 -13.44 -11.15 -21.16
C ALA A 49 -14.86 -11.76 -21.03
N ILE A 50 -15.63 -11.38 -20.02
CA ILE A 50 -17.00 -11.89 -19.81
C ILE A 50 -17.97 -11.17 -20.76
N ARG A 51 -18.48 -11.91 -21.75
CA ARG A 51 -19.44 -11.38 -22.75
C ARG A 51 -20.82 -11.10 -22.18
N GLU A 52 -21.27 -11.92 -21.23
CA GLU A 52 -22.58 -11.80 -20.60
C GLU A 52 -22.59 -10.70 -19.54
N LYS A 53 -23.21 -9.57 -19.89
CA LYS A 53 -23.18 -8.36 -19.05
C LYS A 53 -23.89 -8.54 -17.69
N ASP A 54 -24.92 -9.37 -17.65
CA ASP A 54 -25.75 -9.63 -16.48
C ASP A 54 -25.32 -10.87 -15.69
N SER A 55 -24.19 -11.49 -16.08
CA SER A 55 -23.67 -12.67 -15.38
C SER A 55 -23.30 -12.35 -13.95
N ILE A 56 -23.66 -13.25 -13.02
CA ILE A 56 -23.24 -13.19 -11.61
C ILE A 56 -21.72 -13.12 -11.51
N ASN A 57 -20.99 -13.83 -12.38
CA ASN A 57 -19.53 -13.79 -12.41
C ASN A 57 -19.00 -12.39 -12.73
N ARG A 58 -19.66 -11.67 -13.64
CA ARG A 58 -19.27 -10.31 -14.00
C ARG A 58 -19.52 -9.34 -12.85
N GLN A 59 -20.68 -9.43 -12.20
CA GLN A 59 -21.01 -8.62 -11.02
C GLN A 59 -20.06 -8.91 -9.84
N TYR A 60 -19.69 -10.17 -9.65
CA TYR A 60 -18.71 -10.58 -8.65
C TYR A 60 -17.34 -9.95 -8.91
N ILE A 61 -16.81 -10.05 -10.13
CA ILE A 61 -15.53 -9.42 -10.48
C ILE A 61 -15.61 -7.89 -10.35
N GLU A 62 -16.73 -7.28 -10.71
CA GLU A 62 -16.94 -5.84 -10.51
C GLU A 62 -16.80 -5.42 -9.04
N THR A 63 -17.34 -6.25 -8.13
CA THR A 63 -17.23 -6.04 -6.69
C THR A 63 -15.77 -6.14 -6.24
N LEU A 64 -15.02 -7.14 -6.73
CA LEU A 64 -13.59 -7.27 -6.42
C LEU A 64 -12.78 -6.08 -6.91
N ILE A 65 -13.05 -5.60 -8.13
CA ILE A 65 -12.43 -4.38 -8.69
C ILE A 65 -12.70 -3.17 -7.80
N TYR A 66 -13.94 -3.01 -7.34
CA TYR A 66 -14.33 -1.89 -6.48
C TYR A 66 -13.59 -1.92 -5.14
N LEU A 67 -13.56 -3.07 -4.47
CA LEU A 67 -12.88 -3.25 -3.18
C LEU A 67 -11.38 -2.95 -3.32
N LEU A 68 -10.73 -3.52 -4.33
CA LEU A 68 -9.30 -3.37 -4.53
C LEU A 68 -8.91 -1.90 -4.84
N LYS A 69 -9.71 -1.20 -5.65
CA LYS A 69 -9.52 0.25 -5.86
C LYS A 69 -9.68 1.05 -4.56
N SER A 70 -10.63 0.67 -3.71
CA SER A 70 -10.82 1.32 -2.41
C SER A 70 -9.63 1.09 -1.48
N GLU A 71 -9.08 -0.13 -1.45
CA GLU A 71 -7.88 -0.47 -0.68
C GLU A 71 -6.65 0.31 -1.13
N ILE A 72 -6.35 0.33 -2.44
CA ILE A 72 -5.24 1.11 -3.01
C ILE A 72 -5.37 2.58 -2.62
N LYS A 73 -6.56 3.17 -2.80
CA LYS A 73 -6.83 4.56 -2.41
C LYS A 73 -6.70 4.77 -0.90
N GLY A 74 -7.03 3.77 -0.09
CA GLY A 74 -6.85 3.78 1.36
C GLY A 74 -5.38 3.86 1.74
N ILE A 75 -4.55 3.02 1.13
CA ILE A 75 -3.10 3.00 1.35
C ILE A 75 -2.47 4.32 0.87
N GLN A 76 -2.82 4.81 -0.32
CA GLN A 76 -2.31 6.07 -0.87
C GLN A 76 -2.61 7.31 0.01
N LYS A 77 -3.66 7.28 0.84
CA LYS A 77 -3.99 8.36 1.77
C LYS A 77 -3.17 8.32 3.08
N MET A 78 -2.42 7.24 3.31
CA MET A 78 -1.54 7.12 4.47
C MET A 78 -0.20 7.85 4.26
N PHE A 79 0.04 8.38 3.05
CA PHE A 79 1.15 9.25 2.66
C PHE A 79 0.61 10.61 2.21
#